data_AF-A0A927GA57-F1
#
_entry.id   AF-A0A927GA57-F1
#
_cell.length_a   1.000
_cell.length_b   1.000
_cell.length_c   1.000
_cell.angle_alpha   90.00
_cell.angle_beta   90.00
_cell.angle_gamma   90.00
#
_symmetry.space_group_name_H-M   'P 1'
#
loop_
_entity.id
_entity.type
_entity.pdbx_description
1 polymer ?
#
loop_
_entity_poly.entity_id
_entity_poly.type
_entity_poly.pdbx_seq_one_letter_code
_entity_poly.pdbx_strand_id
1 'polypeptide(L)'
;MKFVYIIDVDLNIIEIAGKGSDRLQVWNEILSRSQADLDNLIPLTIVKILPHPLLEKLQLTLQQKIEENASLPSDHSQWEGRFKEEDVFVKKLIFGQPYKLYTSGRENTITFLANIYNFIMQTPNSGLFEVTGSTHSEIKRILSSASAGSV
;
A
#
# COMPACT_ATOMS: atom_id res chain seq x y z
N MET A 1 -17.08 -0.53 -7.42
CA MET A 1 -15.81 0.20 -7.27
C MET A 1 -14.67 -0.74 -7.65
N LYS A 2 -13.67 -0.30 -8.43
CA LYS A 2 -12.52 -1.17 -8.78
C LYS A 2 -11.38 -0.92 -7.80
N PHE A 3 -10.74 -1.98 -7.32
CA PHE A 3 -9.60 -1.96 -6.42
C PHE A 3 -8.40 -2.65 -7.07
N VAL A 4 -7.21 -2.23 -6.68
CA VAL A 4 -5.94 -2.91 -6.95
C VAL A 4 -5.49 -3.55 -5.65
N TYR A 5 -5.24 -4.85 -5.70
CA TYR A 5 -4.77 -5.66 -4.57
C TYR A 5 -3.31 -5.97 -4.81
N ILE A 6 -2.48 -5.70 -3.81
CA ILE A 6 -1.08 -6.06 -3.80
C ILE A 6 -0.97 -7.35 -3.00
N ILE A 7 -0.57 -8.41 -3.67
CA ILE A 7 -0.51 -9.77 -3.10
C ILE A 7 0.90 -10.34 -3.19
N ASP A 8 1.24 -11.25 -2.29
CA ASP A 8 2.49 -12.01 -2.37
C ASP A 8 2.38 -13.24 -3.29
N VAL A 9 3.49 -13.98 -3.39
CA VAL A 9 3.60 -15.27 -4.11
C VAL A 9 2.71 -16.38 -3.55
N ASP A 10 2.33 -16.28 -2.27
CA ASP A 10 1.45 -17.22 -1.58
C ASP A 10 -0.03 -16.78 -1.62
N LEU A 11 -0.33 -15.76 -2.44
CA LEU A 11 -1.67 -15.20 -2.64
C LEU A 11 -2.25 -14.49 -1.39
N ASN A 12 -1.42 -14.11 -0.42
CA ASN A 12 -1.85 -13.29 0.70
C ASN A 12 -1.98 -11.83 0.26
N ILE A 13 -3.03 -11.15 0.73
CA ILE A 13 -3.20 -9.73 0.51
C ILE A 13 -2.31 -8.96 1.49
N ILE A 14 -1.41 -8.15 0.94
CA ILE A 14 -0.57 -7.23 1.70
C ILE A 14 -1.25 -5.89 1.83
N GLU A 15 -1.75 -5.36 0.72
CA GLU A 15 -2.39 -4.05 0.68
C GLU A 15 -3.43 -3.91 -0.43
N ILE A 16 -4.28 -2.90 -0.29
CA ILE A 16 -5.39 -2.63 -1.21
C ILE A 16 -5.50 -1.14 -1.46
N ALA A 17 -5.54 -0.74 -2.73
CA ALA A 17 -5.79 0.63 -3.13
C ALA A 17 -7.04 0.75 -4.01
N GLY A 18 -7.87 1.76 -3.75
CA GLY A 18 -9.02 2.07 -4.61
C GLY A 18 -8.55 2.76 -5.91
N LYS A 19 -9.25 2.51 -7.02
CA LYS A 19 -9.01 3.26 -8.27
C LYS A 19 -9.26 4.75 -8.00
N GLY A 20 -8.25 5.59 -8.27
CA GLY A 20 -8.29 7.03 -8.02
C GLY A 20 -7.93 7.47 -6.59
N SER A 21 -7.45 6.56 -5.73
CA SER A 21 -6.95 6.94 -4.41
C SER A 21 -5.50 7.41 -4.44
N ASP A 22 -5.13 8.31 -3.52
CA ASP A 22 -3.74 8.78 -3.33
C ASP A 22 -2.76 7.61 -3.15
N ARG A 23 -3.19 6.53 -2.49
CA ARG A 23 -2.44 5.27 -2.32
C ARG A 23 -2.06 4.65 -3.66
N LEU A 24 -3.02 4.57 -4.57
CA LEU A 24 -2.76 4.02 -5.89
C LEU A 24 -1.89 4.98 -6.72
N GLN A 25 -2.10 6.28 -6.60
CA GLN A 25 -1.29 7.27 -7.31
C GLN A 25 0.19 7.15 -6.92
N VAL A 26 0.50 7.21 -5.62
CA VAL A 26 1.89 7.13 -5.15
C VAL A 26 2.54 5.79 -5.50
N TRP A 27 1.77 4.69 -5.46
CA TRP A 27 2.27 3.38 -5.85
C TRP A 27 2.71 3.34 -7.31
N ASN A 28 1.92 3.95 -8.19
CA ASN A 28 2.25 4.02 -9.60
C ASN A 28 3.42 4.95 -9.92
N GLU A 29 3.58 6.04 -9.15
CA GLU A 29 4.77 6.91 -9.23
C GLU A 29 6.05 6.13 -8.88
N ILE A 30 6.02 5.32 -7.82
CA ILE A 30 7.11 4.43 -7.42
C ILE A 30 7.45 3.43 -8.53
N LEU A 31 6.41 2.86 -9.15
CA LEU A 31 6.57 1.95 -10.30
C LEU A 31 6.91 2.68 -11.61
N SER A 32 6.95 4.02 -11.61
CA SER A 32 7.25 4.87 -12.75
C SER A 32 6.34 4.62 -13.95
N ARG A 33 5.05 4.40 -13.67
CA ARG A 33 4.02 4.15 -14.69
C ARG A 33 3.50 5.44 -15.29
N SER A 34 3.23 5.42 -16.59
CA SER A 34 2.56 6.53 -17.27
C SER A 34 1.07 6.55 -16.95
N GLN A 35 0.41 7.71 -17.12
CA GLN A 35 -1.04 7.82 -16.98
C GLN A 35 -1.80 6.84 -17.90
N ALA A 36 -1.27 6.59 -19.11
CA ALA A 36 -1.83 5.63 -20.04
C ALA A 36 -1.78 4.18 -19.49
N ASP A 37 -0.74 3.82 -18.74
CA ASP A 37 -0.68 2.51 -18.07
C ASP A 37 -1.76 2.40 -17.00
N LEU A 38 -2.07 3.50 -16.29
CA LEU A 38 -3.10 3.55 -15.25
C LEU A 38 -4.52 3.41 -15.79
N ASP A 39 -4.75 4.06 -16.93
CA ASP A 39 -6.05 4.04 -17.59
C ASP A 39 -6.31 2.66 -18.20
N ASN A 40 -5.25 2.01 -18.71
CA ASN A 40 -5.32 0.72 -19.36
C ASN A 40 -5.17 -0.48 -18.43
N LEU A 41 -4.81 -0.31 -17.14
CA LEU A 41 -4.54 -1.40 -16.19
C LEU A 41 -5.50 -2.59 -16.37
N ILE A 42 -4.99 -3.60 -17.10
CA ILE A 42 -5.66 -4.84 -17.45
C ILE A 42 -5.66 -5.71 -16.17
N PRO A 43 -6.68 -6.55 -15.92
CA PRO A 43 -6.95 -7.09 -14.60
C PRO A 43 -5.88 -7.92 -13.87
N LEU A 44 -4.76 -8.23 -14.51
CA LEU A 44 -3.64 -8.98 -13.94
C LEU A 44 -2.34 -8.43 -14.56
N THR A 45 -1.73 -7.43 -13.92
CA THR A 45 -0.41 -6.94 -14.34
C THR A 45 0.60 -7.48 -13.34
N ILE A 46 1.52 -8.32 -13.79
CA ILE A 46 2.61 -8.83 -12.94
C ILE A 46 3.56 -7.66 -12.67
N VAL A 47 3.65 -7.22 -11.41
CA VAL A 47 4.71 -6.31 -10.98
C VAL A 47 5.96 -7.15 -10.77
N LYS A 48 6.89 -7.09 -11.72
CA LYS A 48 8.20 -7.71 -11.49
C LYS A 48 8.92 -6.93 -10.40
N ILE A 49 8.90 -7.46 -9.18
CA ILE A 49 9.77 -7.01 -8.11
C ILE A 49 11.16 -7.51 -8.41
N LEU A 50 11.94 -6.66 -9.06
CA LEU A 50 13.38 -6.74 -8.94
C LEU A 50 13.73 -5.92 -7.69
N PRO A 51 14.25 -6.55 -6.63
CA PRO A 51 14.18 -6.00 -5.28
C PRO A 51 15.07 -4.77 -5.07
N HIS A 52 16.07 -4.51 -5.92
CA HIS A 52 17.01 -3.42 -5.67
C HIS A 52 16.45 -2.02 -5.96
N PRO A 53 15.88 -1.73 -7.15
CA PRO A 53 15.39 -0.39 -7.45
C PRO A 53 14.05 -0.06 -6.78
N LEU A 54 13.20 -1.06 -6.54
CA LEU A 54 11.88 -0.85 -5.94
C LEU A 54 11.99 -0.49 -4.46
N LEU A 55 12.82 -1.23 -3.71
CA LEU A 55 12.99 -1.01 -2.27
C LEU A 55 13.52 0.40 -1.99
N GLU A 56 14.51 0.86 -2.76
CA GLU A 56 15.08 2.19 -2.63
C GLU A 56 14.05 3.29 -2.91
N LYS A 57 13.31 3.18 -4.02
CA LYS A 57 12.23 4.14 -4.34
C LYS A 57 11.17 4.16 -3.25
N LEU A 58 10.73 2.99 -2.79
CA LEU A 58 9.72 2.87 -1.75
C LEU A 58 10.19 3.49 -0.43
N GLN A 59 11.45 3.25 -0.04
CA GLN A 59 12.06 3.83 1.14
C GLN A 59 12.12 5.36 1.06
N LEU A 60 12.62 5.90 -0.06
CA LEU A 60 12.72 7.35 -0.28
C LEU A 60 11.35 8.01 -0.26
N THR A 61 10.36 7.45 -0.96
CA THR A 61 9.00 8.01 -0.98
C THR A 61 8.32 7.91 0.39
N LEU A 62 8.50 6.81 1.11
CA LEU A 62 7.96 6.66 2.47
C LEU A 62 8.58 7.69 3.42
N GLN A 63 9.90 7.88 3.36
CA GLN A 63 10.59 8.88 4.15
C GLN A 63 10.09 10.30 3.85
N GLN A 64 9.97 10.67 2.56
CA GLN A 64 9.40 11.95 2.15
C GLN A 64 7.99 12.15 2.67
N LYS A 65 7.11 11.14 2.57
CA LYS A 65 5.74 11.23 3.09
C LYS A 65 5.68 11.36 4.60
N ILE A 66 6.60 10.73 5.32
CA ILE A 66 6.74 10.91 6.76
C ILE A 66 7.19 12.34 7.06
N GLU A 67 8.22 12.85 6.38
CA GLU A 67 8.72 14.22 6.56
C GLU A 67 7.66 15.28 6.25
N GLU A 68 6.90 15.11 5.15
CA GLU A 68 5.75 15.96 4.80
C GLU A 68 4.65 15.94 5.88
N ASN A 69 4.47 14.79 6.54
CA ASN A 69 3.49 14.62 7.62
C ASN A 69 4.05 14.95 9.01
N ALA A 70 5.38 15.04 9.15
CA ALA A 70 6.10 15.29 10.40
C ALA A 70 6.00 16.75 10.84
N SER A 71 4.83 17.37 10.65
CA SER A 71 4.58 18.68 11.24
C SER A 71 4.59 18.53 12.76
N LEU A 72 3.80 17.63 13.37
CA LEU A 72 3.72 17.48 14.82
C LEU A 72 3.07 16.12 15.25
N PRO A 73 3.35 15.58 16.45
CA PRO A 73 2.70 14.38 17.00
C PRO A 73 1.17 14.47 16.99
N SER A 74 0.42 13.37 16.83
CA SER A 74 -1.06 13.37 16.69
C SER A 74 -1.83 14.01 17.86
N ASP A 75 -1.22 14.10 19.04
CA ASP A 75 -1.73 14.68 20.28
C ASP A 75 -1.17 16.10 20.54
N HIS A 76 -0.45 16.68 19.59
CA HIS A 76 0.04 18.05 19.70
C HIS A 76 -1.13 19.04 19.73
N SER A 77 -0.99 20.10 20.52
CA SER A 77 -2.03 21.13 20.72
C SER A 77 -2.50 21.80 19.43
N GLN A 78 -1.64 21.93 18.42
CA GLN A 78 -2.03 22.45 17.09
C GLN A 78 -2.97 21.54 16.30
N TRP A 79 -3.17 20.29 16.74
CA TRP A 79 -4.17 19.38 16.18
C TRP A 79 -5.48 19.34 16.98
N GLU A 80 -5.64 20.20 17.99
CA GLU A 80 -6.90 20.31 18.74
C GLU A 80 -8.06 20.60 17.77
N GLY A 81 -9.09 19.73 17.79
CA GLY A 81 -10.23 19.79 16.86
C GLY A 81 -9.98 19.22 15.46
N ARG A 82 -8.77 18.76 15.11
CA ARG A 82 -8.50 18.06 13.84
C ARG A 82 -9.08 16.64 13.82
N PHE A 83 -9.12 16.00 14.99
CA PHE A 83 -9.57 14.63 15.15
C PHE A 83 -10.76 14.56 16.10
N LYS A 84 -11.71 13.68 15.81
CA LYS A 84 -12.89 13.38 16.63
C LYS A 84 -12.66 12.12 17.46
N GLU A 85 -13.49 11.88 18.47
CA GLU A 85 -13.38 10.67 19.29
C GLU A 85 -13.60 9.39 18.49
N GLU A 86 -14.42 9.43 17.44
CA GLU A 86 -14.66 8.30 16.53
C GLU A 86 -13.51 8.02 15.55
N ASP A 87 -12.48 8.86 15.51
CA ASP A 87 -11.37 8.69 14.58
C ASP A 87 -10.49 7.49 14.92
N VAL A 88 -10.20 6.68 13.90
CA VAL A 88 -9.46 5.43 14.05
C VAL A 88 -7.98 5.65 13.75
N PHE A 89 -7.12 5.20 14.66
CA PHE A 89 -5.67 5.28 14.54
C PHE A 89 -5.03 3.90 14.57
N VAL A 90 -3.96 3.72 13.81
CA VAL A 90 -3.14 2.52 13.78
C VAL A 90 -1.73 2.86 14.26
N LYS A 91 -1.20 2.00 15.13
CA LYS A 91 0.22 2.05 15.52
C LYS A 91 1.04 1.27 14.51
N LYS A 92 2.06 1.90 13.93
CA LYS A 92 2.98 1.27 12.98
C LYS A 92 4.43 1.49 13.37
N LEU A 93 5.25 0.46 13.21
CA LEU A 93 6.69 0.57 13.31
C LEU A 93 7.24 0.86 11.91
N ILE A 94 7.89 2.01 11.73
CA ILE A 94 8.47 2.42 10.44
C ILE A 94 9.92 2.84 10.70
N PHE A 95 10.87 2.22 10.00
CA PHE A 95 12.30 2.42 10.21
C PHE A 95 12.74 2.29 11.69
N GLY A 96 12.11 1.38 12.43
CA GLY A 96 12.39 1.16 13.86
C GLY A 96 11.76 2.19 14.81
N GLN A 97 11.01 3.17 14.31
CA GLN A 97 10.33 4.18 15.12
C GLN A 97 8.80 3.96 15.15
N PRO A 98 8.14 4.12 16.30
CA PRO A 98 6.69 3.97 16.41
C PRO A 98 5.97 5.23 15.94
N TYR A 99 5.00 5.07 15.05
CA TYR A 99 4.09 6.11 14.56
C TYR A 99 2.65 5.77 14.92
N LYS A 100 1.87 6.78 15.30
CA LYS A 100 0.41 6.70 15.43
C LYS A 100 -0.21 7.41 14.23
N LEU A 101 -0.79 6.64 13.32
CA LEU A 101 -1.29 7.11 12.01
C LEU A 101 -2.80 7.01 11.97
N TYR A 102 -3.46 8.06 11.52
CA TYR A 102 -4.88 8.10 11.23
C TYR A 102 -5.20 7.22 10.01
N THR A 103 -6.30 6.46 10.07
CA THR A 103 -6.68 5.53 9.00
C THR A 103 -7.26 6.20 7.76
N SER A 104 -7.33 7.54 7.72
CA SER A 104 -7.87 8.28 6.59
C SER A 104 -6.95 9.44 6.19
N GLY A 105 -7.25 10.05 5.04
CA GLY A 105 -6.44 11.12 4.47
C GLY A 105 -5.00 10.70 4.16
N ARG A 106 -4.06 11.61 4.35
CA ARG A 106 -2.63 11.45 3.97
C ARG A 106 -1.93 10.32 4.75
N GLU A 107 -2.29 10.12 6.01
CA GLU A 107 -1.66 9.11 6.89
C GLU A 107 -2.01 7.67 6.49
N ASN A 108 -3.12 7.49 5.79
CA ASN A 108 -3.47 6.22 5.16
C ASN A 108 -2.48 5.85 4.04
N THR A 109 -1.96 6.84 3.31
CA THR A 109 -0.91 6.62 2.29
C THR A 109 0.41 6.18 2.92
N ILE A 110 0.77 6.76 4.08
CA ILE A 110 1.94 6.32 4.84
C ILE A 110 1.77 4.88 5.32
N THR A 111 0.60 4.55 5.87
CA THR A 111 0.28 3.19 6.33
C THR A 111 0.40 2.17 5.20
N PHE A 112 -0.16 2.51 4.03
CA PHE A 112 -0.10 1.68 2.83
C PHE A 112 1.34 1.42 2.37
N LEU A 113 2.16 2.47 2.22
CA LEU A 113 3.55 2.34 1.80
C LEU A 113 4.38 1.56 2.83
N ALA A 114 4.15 1.79 4.13
CA ALA A 114 4.84 1.10 5.21
C ALA A 114 4.54 -0.40 5.23
N ASN A 115 3.31 -0.82 4.92
CA ASN A 115 2.95 -2.23 4.85
C ASN A 115 3.70 -2.96 3.74
N ILE A 116 3.76 -2.35 2.55
CA ILE A 116 4.50 -2.90 1.42
C ILE A 116 6.00 -2.94 1.73
N TYR A 117 6.56 -1.88 2.31
CA TYR A 117 7.98 -1.80 2.66
C TYR A 117 8.36 -2.88 3.67
N ASN A 118 7.60 -3.00 4.75
CA ASN A 118 7.85 -3.99 5.80
C ASN A 118 7.75 -5.41 5.26
N PHE A 119 6.81 -5.69 4.35
CA PHE A 119 6.73 -6.98 3.67
C PHE A 119 8.02 -7.28 2.90
N ILE A 120 8.45 -6.38 2.00
CA ILE A 120 9.66 -6.58 1.18
C ILE A 120 10.90 -6.80 2.05
N MET A 121 11.04 -6.07 3.16
CA MET A 121 12.16 -6.21 4.10
C MET A 121 12.15 -7.55 4.86
N GLN A 122 10.98 -8.09 5.18
CA GLN A 122 10.83 -9.35 5.94
C GLN A 122 10.94 -10.58 5.04
N THR A 123 10.66 -10.44 3.75
CA THR A 123 10.68 -11.54 2.79
C THR A 123 11.64 -11.25 1.62
N PRO A 124 12.96 -11.22 1.86
CA PRO A 124 13.94 -11.04 0.80
C PRO A 124 13.78 -12.18 -0.22
N ASN A 125 13.54 -11.82 -1.49
CA ASN A 125 13.22 -12.69 -2.65
C ASN A 125 11.74 -13.01 -2.91
N SER A 126 10.79 -12.49 -2.13
CA SER A 126 9.38 -12.58 -2.51
C SER A 126 9.00 -11.58 -3.60
N GLY A 127 8.12 -11.99 -4.52
CA GLY A 127 7.48 -11.12 -5.50
C GLY A 127 6.18 -10.51 -4.98
N LEU A 128 5.77 -9.38 -5.56
CA LEU A 128 4.41 -8.86 -5.43
C LEU A 128 3.69 -8.95 -6.76
N PHE A 129 2.40 -9.19 -6.70
CA PHE A 129 1.53 -9.14 -7.87
C PHE A 129 0.43 -8.12 -7.62
N GLU A 130 -0.01 -7.47 -8.71
CA GLU A 130 -1.19 -6.65 -8.68
C GLU A 130 -2.34 -7.38 -9.35
N VAL A 131 -3.45 -7.47 -8.62
CA VAL A 131 -4.70 -8.04 -9.12
C VAL A 131 -5.78 -6.99 -9.02
N THR A 132 -6.55 -6.78 -10.08
CA THR A 132 -7.71 -5.88 -10.01
C THR A 132 -8.97 -6.65 -9.68
N GLY A 133 -9.82 -6.09 -8.80
CA GLY A 133 -11.08 -6.71 -8.41
C GLY A 133 -12.17 -5.70 -8.15
N SER A 134 -13.42 -6.11 -8.31
CA SER A 134 -14.60 -5.30 -7.99
C SER A 134 -14.99 -5.37 -6.51
N THR A 135 -14.68 -6.50 -5.84
CA THR A 135 -14.96 -6.74 -4.42
C THR A 135 -13.89 -7.66 -3.80
N HIS A 136 -13.82 -7.69 -2.47
CA HIS A 136 -12.95 -8.61 -1.75
C HIS A 136 -13.37 -10.08 -1.96
N SER A 137 -14.68 -10.34 -2.04
CA SER A 137 -15.21 -11.69 -2.30
C SER A 137 -14.80 -12.22 -3.67
N GLU A 138 -14.80 -11.34 -4.68
CA GLU A 138 -14.38 -11.70 -6.03
C GLU A 138 -12.88 -12.01 -6.09
N ILE A 139 -12.05 -11.24 -5.38
CA ILE A 139 -10.62 -11.56 -5.25
C ILE A 139 -10.42 -12.88 -4.51
N LYS A 140 -11.09 -13.08 -3.36
CA LYS A 140 -11.00 -14.35 -2.63
C LYS A 140 -11.37 -15.54 -3.52
N ARG A 141 -12.40 -15.40 -4.35
CA ARG A 141 -12.80 -16.42 -5.34
C ARG A 141 -11.67 -16.70 -6.34
N ILE A 142 -11.10 -15.65 -6.95
CA ILE A 142 -9.99 -15.77 -7.90
C ILE A 142 -8.79 -16.48 -7.26
N LEU A 143 -8.36 -16.03 -6.08
CA LEU A 143 -7.22 -16.59 -5.36
C LEU A 143 -7.45 -18.06 -4.95
N SER A 144 -8.66 -18.39 -4.49
CA SER A 144 -9.03 -19.77 -4.13
C SER A 144 -9.13 -20.71 -5.33
N SER A 145 -9.51 -20.20 -6.50
CA SER A 145 -9.53 -20.99 -7.73
C SER A 145 -8.13 -21.22 -8.31
N ALA A 146 -7.21 -20.29 -8.11
CA ALA A 146 -5.82 -20.41 -8.54
C ALA A 146 -5.06 -21.46 -7.71
N SER A 147 -5.32 -21.53 -6.40
CA SER A 147 -4.69 -22.53 -5.53
C SER A 147 -5.21 -23.95 -5.73
N ALA A 148 -6.45 -24.11 -6.19
CA ALA A 148 -7.07 -25.41 -6.47
C ALA A 148 -6.60 -26.07 -7.79
N GLY A 149 -6.00 -25.29 -8.70
CA GLY A 149 -5.53 -25.78 -10.02
C GLY A 149 -4.10 -26.33 -10.04
N SER A 150 -3.43 -26.40 -8.88
CA SER A 150 -2.01 -26.77 -8.74
C SER A 150 -1.77 -28.25 -8.43
N VAL A 151 -2.65 -29.16 -8.86
CA VAL A 151 -2.53 -30.62 -8.64
C VAL A 151 -2.26 -31.35 -9.96
#